data_AF-A0A0U1DNC3-F1
#
_entry.id   AF-A0A0U1DNC3-F1
#
_cell.length_a   1.000
_cell.length_b   1.000
_cell.length_c   1.000
_cell.angle_alpha   90.00
_cell.angle_beta   90.00
_cell.angle_gamma   90.00
#
_symmetry.space_group_name_H-M   'P 1'
#
loop_
_entity.id
_entity.type
_entity.pdbx_description
1 polymer ?
#
loop_
_entity_poly.entity_id
_entity_poly.type
_entity_poly.pdbx_seq_one_letter_code
_entity_poly.pdbx_strand_id
1 'polypeptide(L)'
;MDEHVREDQRRGAWTTAQHRVTGLRLLKDGQRIDVRARREVILSAGAIGSPHLMQVSGLGPAGLLSEHQVPVVVDLPGVGENLQDHLQLRTVYRIQAPGPSTRCTAIGSPAVAWDFST
;
A
#
# COMPACT_ATOMS: atom_id res chain seq x y z
N MET A 1 5.77 -2.27 -29.53
CA MET A 1 5.04 -2.22 -28.25
C MET A 1 3.65 -1.75 -28.59
N ASP A 2 2.67 -2.64 -28.47
CA ASP A 2 1.38 -2.55 -29.16
C ASP A 2 0.49 -1.43 -28.61
N GLU A 3 0.17 -0.48 -29.48
CA GLU A 3 -0.68 0.69 -29.19
C GLU A 3 -2.19 0.40 -29.36
N HIS A 4 -2.57 -0.86 -29.58
CA HIS A 4 -3.93 -1.27 -29.89
C HIS A 4 -4.71 -1.71 -28.63
N VAL A 5 -5.22 -0.72 -27.89
CA VAL A 5 -6.28 -0.96 -26.89
C VAL A 5 -7.60 -1.20 -27.63
N ARG A 6 -8.15 -2.42 -27.54
CA ARG A 6 -9.38 -2.80 -28.23
C ARG A 6 -10.61 -2.04 -27.69
N GLU A 7 -11.62 -1.82 -28.53
CA GLU A 7 -12.81 -1.01 -28.20
C GLU A 7 -13.60 -1.55 -27.00
N ASP A 8 -13.58 -2.88 -26.78
CA ASP A 8 -14.15 -3.54 -25.60
C ASP A 8 -13.34 -3.26 -24.32
N GLN A 9 -12.02 -3.04 -24.43
CA GLN A 9 -11.19 -2.55 -23.33
C GLN A 9 -11.36 -1.04 -23.10
N ARG A 10 -11.80 -0.27 -24.12
CA ARG A 10 -12.14 1.15 -23.99
C ARG A 10 -13.48 1.37 -23.28
N ARG A 11 -14.45 0.47 -23.47
CA ARG A 11 -15.64 0.36 -22.62
C ARG A 11 -15.24 -0.38 -21.34
N GLY A 12 -14.54 0.31 -20.45
CA GLY A 12 -13.99 -0.31 -19.24
C GLY A 12 -15.02 -1.14 -18.50
N ALA A 13 -14.59 -2.31 -18.00
CA ALA A 13 -15.43 -3.26 -17.25
C ALA A 13 -16.20 -2.60 -16.09
N TRP A 14 -15.73 -1.45 -15.61
CA TRP A 14 -16.36 -0.62 -14.59
C TRP A 14 -17.68 0.06 -15.01
N THR A 15 -17.99 0.14 -16.31
CA THR A 15 -19.25 0.73 -16.81
C THR A 15 -20.50 -0.07 -16.41
N THR A 16 -20.33 -1.33 -16.02
CA THR A 16 -21.40 -2.23 -15.56
C THR A 16 -21.23 -2.68 -14.09
N ALA A 17 -20.31 -2.05 -13.36
CA ALA A 17 -20.00 -2.44 -11.99
C ALA A 17 -21.21 -2.20 -11.06
N GLN A 18 -21.48 -3.18 -10.19
CA GLN A 18 -22.53 -3.09 -9.16
C GLN A 18 -22.23 -1.99 -8.13
N HIS A 19 -20.95 -1.78 -7.82
CA HIS A 19 -20.49 -0.74 -6.91
C HIS A 19 -19.67 0.30 -7.68
N ARG A 20 -20.00 1.58 -7.47
CA ARG A 20 -19.32 2.70 -8.11
C ARG A 20 -18.88 3.73 -7.07
N VAL A 21 -17.58 4.01 -7.05
CA VAL A 21 -17.02 5.12 -6.25
C VAL A 21 -17.41 6.44 -6.89
N THR A 22 -17.98 7.36 -6.11
CA THR A 22 -18.49 8.65 -6.60
C THR A 22 -17.62 9.84 -6.20
N GLY A 23 -16.64 9.62 -5.32
CA GLY A 23 -15.86 10.71 -4.74
C GLY A 23 -15.06 10.26 -3.54
N LEU A 24 -14.57 11.25 -2.79
CA LEU A 24 -13.67 11.10 -1.66
C LEU A 24 -13.96 12.18 -0.62
N ARG A 25 -13.91 11.79 0.65
CA ARG A 25 -14.01 12.69 1.81
C ARG A 25 -12.63 12.86 2.40
N LEU A 26 -12.17 14.11 2.50
CA LEU A 26 -10.84 14.44 3.00
C LEU A 26 -10.91 15.45 4.14
N LEU A 27 -9.92 15.39 5.03
CA LEU A 27 -9.70 16.38 6.06
C LEU A 27 -8.61 17.34 5.58
N LYS A 28 -8.95 18.61 5.39
CA LYS A 28 -8.02 19.66 4.98
C LYS A 28 -8.16 20.84 5.94
N ASP A 29 -7.06 21.23 6.57
CA ASP A 29 -7.01 22.37 7.50
C ASP A 29 -8.06 22.26 8.63
N GLY A 30 -8.28 21.03 9.14
CA GLY A 30 -9.29 20.74 10.17
C GLY A 30 -10.74 20.68 9.65
N GLN A 31 -10.97 20.98 8.37
CA GLN A 31 -12.30 20.95 7.75
C GLN A 31 -12.51 19.68 6.93
N ARG A 32 -13.70 19.10 7.04
CA ARG A 32 -14.11 17.96 6.21
C ARG A 32 -14.62 18.48 4.87
N ILE A 33 -14.04 17.99 3.79
CA ILE A 33 -14.39 18.37 2.42
C ILE A 33 -14.80 17.10 1.65
N ASP A 34 -15.96 17.16 0.99
CA ASP A 34 -16.43 16.12 0.08
C ASP A 34 -16.10 16.52 -1.37
N VAL A 35 -15.33 15.68 -2.06
CA VAL A 35 -14.95 15.86 -3.47
C VAL A 35 -15.67 14.82 -4.30
N ARG A 36 -16.35 15.25 -5.36
CA ARG A 36 -17.08 14.36 -6.29
C ARG A 36 -16.28 14.14 -7.57
N ALA A 37 -16.22 12.90 -8.02
CA ALA A 37 -15.64 12.53 -9.31
C ALA A 37 -16.76 12.25 -10.32
N ARG A 38 -16.68 12.88 -11.49
CA ARG A 38 -17.69 12.68 -12.56
C ARG A 38 -17.54 11.32 -13.24
N ARG A 39 -16.30 10.88 -13.45
CA ARG A 39 -15.99 9.66 -14.21
C ARG A 39 -15.45 8.57 -13.30
N GLU A 40 -14.25 8.78 -12.75
CA GLU A 40 -13.49 7.75 -12.07
C GLU A 40 -12.71 8.33 -10.89
N VAL A 41 -12.39 7.47 -9.93
CA VAL A 41 -11.47 7.74 -8.83
C VAL A 41 -10.31 6.77 -8.95
N ILE A 42 -9.09 7.30 -9.04
CA ILE A 42 -7.87 6.51 -9.12
C ILE A 42 -7.19 6.58 -7.76
N LEU A 43 -7.00 5.42 -7.13
CA LEU A 43 -6.30 5.32 -5.87
C LEU A 43 -4.79 5.20 -6.13
N SER A 44 -4.01 6.13 -5.57
CA SER A 44 -2.56 6.20 -5.78
C SER A 44 -1.82 6.58 -4.50
N ALA A 45 -2.32 6.13 -3.35
CA ALA A 45 -1.77 6.44 -2.03
C ALA A 45 -0.58 5.52 -1.63
N GLY A 46 0.04 4.86 -2.60
CA GLY A 46 1.15 3.92 -2.40
C GLY A 46 0.73 2.56 -1.84
N ALA A 47 1.72 1.68 -1.65
CA ALA A 47 1.50 0.29 -1.21
C ALA A 47 0.92 0.16 0.20
N ILE A 48 1.08 1.18 1.04
CA ILE A 48 0.53 1.22 2.41
C ILE A 48 -0.79 2.00 2.46
N GLY A 49 -0.82 3.20 1.87
CA GLY A 49 -2.00 4.06 1.96
C GLY A 49 -3.19 3.57 1.13
N SER A 50 -2.95 2.92 0.00
CA SER A 50 -4.03 2.41 -0.86
C SER A 50 -4.84 1.29 -0.20
N PRO A 51 -4.24 0.18 0.29
CA PRO A 51 -5.02 -0.85 0.98
C PRO A 51 -5.69 -0.32 2.25
N HIS A 52 -5.05 0.61 2.97
CA HIS A 52 -5.67 1.24 4.13
C HIS A 52 -6.94 2.02 3.76
N LEU A 53 -6.87 2.87 2.72
CA LEU A 53 -8.02 3.65 2.24
C LEU A 53 -9.15 2.75 1.72
N MET A 54 -8.82 1.62 1.09
CA MET A 54 -9.80 0.61 0.69
C MET A 54 -10.50 0.02 1.92
N GLN A 55 -9.73 -0.44 2.91
CA GLN A 55 -10.25 -1.07 4.11
C GLN A 55 -11.18 -0.13 4.89
N VAL A 56 -10.77 1.11 5.17
CA VAL A 56 -11.63 2.09 5.89
C VAL A 56 -12.86 2.52 5.09
N SER A 57 -12.87 2.28 3.78
CA SER A 57 -14.03 2.47 2.90
C SER A 57 -14.92 1.23 2.80
N GLY A 58 -14.62 0.16 3.55
CA GLY A 58 -15.38 -1.08 3.56
C GLY A 58 -14.98 -2.08 2.47
N LEU A 59 -13.81 -1.92 1.85
CA LEU A 59 -13.28 -2.80 0.80
C LEU A 59 -12.07 -3.56 1.35
N GLY A 60 -12.24 -4.82 1.74
CA GLY A 60 -11.17 -5.61 2.34
C GLY A 60 -11.65 -6.88 3.01
N PRO A 61 -10.78 -7.58 3.78
CA PRO A 61 -11.13 -8.83 4.43
C PRO A 61 -12.27 -8.64 5.44
N ALA A 62 -13.41 -9.31 5.24
CA ALA A 62 -14.61 -9.10 6.06
C ALA A 62 -14.38 -9.28 7.57
N GLY A 63 -13.55 -10.25 7.97
CA GLY A 63 -13.21 -10.49 9.38
C GLY A 63 -12.49 -9.31 10.03
N LEU A 64 -11.43 -8.82 9.39
CA LEU A 64 -10.67 -7.65 9.84
C LEU A 64 -11.53 -6.38 9.90
N LEU A 65 -12.36 -6.15 8.87
CA LEU A 65 -13.26 -5.01 8.85
C LEU A 65 -14.30 -5.08 9.99
N SER A 66 -14.84 -6.27 10.25
CA SER A 66 -15.81 -6.49 11.33
C SER A 66 -15.20 -6.28 12.71
N GLU A 67 -13.95 -6.72 12.93
CA GLU A 67 -13.21 -6.48 14.17
C GLU A 67 -13.04 -4.98 14.46
N HIS A 68 -12.77 -4.20 13.43
CA HIS A 68 -12.62 -2.74 13.52
C HIS A 68 -13.92 -1.95 13.32
N GLN A 69 -15.09 -2.62 13.34
CA GLN A 69 -16.40 -1.99 13.24
C GLN A 69 -16.60 -1.17 11.95
N VAL A 70 -15.91 -1.57 10.88
CA VAL A 70 -16.06 -0.98 9.54
C VAL A 70 -17.12 -1.77 8.77
N PRO A 71 -18.18 -1.12 8.24
CA PRO A 71 -19.17 -1.80 7.41
C PRO A 71 -18.53 -2.41 6.15
N VAL A 72 -18.78 -3.70 5.92
CA VAL A 72 -18.26 -4.41 4.74
C VAL A 72 -19.13 -4.07 3.53
N VAL A 73 -18.54 -3.41 2.53
CA VAL A 73 -19.16 -3.12 1.24
C VAL A 73 -18.84 -4.22 0.23
N VAL A 74 -17.57 -4.63 0.17
CA VAL A 74 -17.12 -5.77 -0.63
C VAL A 74 -16.04 -6.52 0.15
N ASP A 75 -16.25 -7.83 0.33
CA ASP A 75 -15.24 -8.71 0.91
C ASP A 75 -14.14 -8.97 -0.13
N LEU A 76 -12.94 -8.44 0.14
CA LEU A 76 -11.76 -8.55 -0.71
C LEU A 76 -10.56 -9.00 0.14
N PRO A 77 -10.37 -10.31 0.35
CA PRO A 77 -9.37 -10.83 1.28
C PRO A 77 -7.93 -10.50 0.88
N GLY A 78 -7.65 -10.18 -0.39
CA GLY A 78 -6.31 -9.80 -0.86
C GLY A 78 -5.90 -8.35 -0.54
N VAL A 79 -6.81 -7.51 -0.03
CA VAL A 79 -6.50 -6.09 0.24
C VAL A 79 -5.70 -5.96 1.53
N GLY A 80 -4.46 -5.49 1.41
CA GLY A 80 -3.51 -5.38 2.53
C GLY A 80 -2.49 -6.52 2.59
N GLU A 81 -2.70 -7.56 1.79
CA GLU A 81 -1.81 -8.72 1.68
C GLU A 81 -0.72 -8.51 0.61
N ASN A 82 0.21 -9.46 0.53
CA ASN A 82 1.30 -9.48 -0.47
C ASN A 82 2.15 -8.20 -0.47
N LEU A 83 2.43 -7.65 0.72
CA LEU A 83 3.41 -6.58 0.87
C LEU A 83 4.79 -7.14 0.56
N GLN A 84 5.47 -6.51 -0.40
CA GLN A 84 6.84 -6.83 -0.78
C GLN A 84 7.71 -5.61 -0.53
N ASP A 85 8.87 -5.85 0.06
CA ASP A 85 9.89 -4.84 0.27
C ASP A 85 11.28 -5.47 0.05
N HIS A 86 12.24 -4.63 -0.32
CA HIS A 86 13.64 -5.03 -0.40
C HIS A 86 14.29 -4.78 0.96
N LEU A 87 14.29 -5.81 1.81
CA LEU A 87 14.92 -5.72 3.12
C LEU A 87 16.39 -5.31 3.01
N GLN A 88 16.73 -4.14 3.55
CA GLN A 88 18.09 -3.63 3.53
C GLN A 88 18.79 -3.85 4.87
N LEU A 89 19.81 -4.72 4.87
CA LEU A 89 20.73 -4.84 5.99
C LEU A 89 21.73 -3.69 5.96
N ARG A 90 21.79 -2.91 7.05
CA ARG A 90 22.77 -1.83 7.19
C ARG A 90 23.86 -2.25 8.17
N THR A 91 25.01 -2.62 7.63
CA THR A 91 26.23 -2.88 8.40
C THR A 91 27.00 -1.58 8.62
N VAL A 92 27.33 -1.26 9.87
CA VAL A 92 28.12 -0.07 10.23
C VAL A 92 29.52 -0.53 10.61
N TYR A 93 30.55 0.13 10.07
CA TYR A 93 31.96 -0.17 10.36
C TYR A 93 32.70 1.06 10.88
N ARG A 94 33.58 0.86 11.85
CA ARG A 94 34.56 1.86 12.31
C ARG A 94 35.81 1.74 11.45
N ILE A 95 36.19 2.84 10.81
CA ILE A 95 37.49 2.95 10.13
C ILE A 95 38.57 3.25 11.18
N GLN A 96 39.60 2.41 11.25
CA GLN A 96 40.69 2.58 12.24
C GLN A 96 41.79 3.53 11.76
N ALA A 97 42.11 3.54 10.46
CA ALA A 97 43.07 4.46 9.84
C ALA A 97 42.85 4.52 8.31
N PRO A 98 42.79 5.71 7.68
CA PRO A 98 42.64 5.84 6.23
C PRO A 98 43.94 5.54 5.48
N GLY A 99 43.89 4.72 4.43
CA GLY A 99 45.03 4.38 3.58
C GLY A 99 44.81 3.13 2.70
N PRO A 100 45.77 2.72 1.87
CA PRO A 100 45.63 1.56 0.96
C PRO A 100 45.37 0.23 1.69
N SER A 101 45.69 0.14 2.98
CA SER A 101 45.37 -0.97 3.87
C SER A 101 44.43 -0.53 5.00
N THR A 102 43.29 0.07 4.63
CA THR A 102 42.29 0.55 5.59
C THR A 102 41.72 -0.62 6.41
N ARG A 103 41.97 -0.61 7.72
CA ARG A 103 41.36 -1.58 8.66
C ARG A 103 40.00 -1.06 9.13
N CYS A 104 39.01 -1.94 9.07
CA CYS A 104 37.65 -1.67 9.51
C CYS A 104 37.22 -2.70 10.57
N THR A 105 36.51 -2.25 11.60
CA THR A 105 35.88 -3.14 12.60
C THR A 105 34.37 -2.92 12.55
N ALA A 106 33.58 -3.99 12.48
CA ALA A 106 32.11 -3.87 12.56
C ALA A 106 31.71 -3.24 13.90
N ILE A 107 30.79 -2.26 13.85
CA ILE A 107 30.22 -1.64 15.05
C ILE A 107 28.86 -2.30 15.29
N GLY A 108 28.79 -3.12 16.34
CA GLY A 108 27.58 -3.86 16.72
C GLY A 108 27.34 -5.11 15.89
N SER A 109 26.52 -6.02 16.44
CA SER A 109 26.01 -7.18 15.70
C SER A 109 24.80 -6.73 14.87
N PRO A 110 24.77 -6.96 13.54
CA PRO A 110 23.54 -6.84 12.77
C PRO A 110 22.64 -8.03 13.15
N ALA A 111 21.94 -7.92 14.27
CA ALA A 111 20.96 -8.92 14.66
C ALA A 111 19.69 -8.67 13.87
N VAL A 112 19.42 -9.54 12.90
CA VAL A 112 18.09 -9.68 12.31
C VAL A 112 17.44 -10.85 13.04
N ALA A 113 16.63 -10.53 14.05
CA ALA A 113 15.81 -11.54 14.71
C ALA A 113 14.56 -11.76 13.86
N TRP A 114 14.54 -12.87 13.11
CA TRP A 114 13.31 -13.43 12.56
C TRP A 114 12.83 -14.49 13.55
N ASP A 115 11.82 -14.15 14.36
CA ASP A 115 11.06 -15.14 15.11
C ASP A 115 9.78 -15.41 14.32
N PHE A 116 9.70 -16.58 13.69
CA PHE A 116 8.48 -17.09 13.09
C PHE A 116 7.87 -18.07 14.09
N SER A 117 6.92 -17.63 14.92
CA SER A 117 6.01 -18.57 15.58
C SER A 117 5.01 -19.08 14.54
N THR A 118 5.04 -20.39 14.28
CA THR A 118 4.08 -21.08 13.42
C THR A 118 2.75 -21.26 14.13
#